data_AF-A0A961WA24-F1
#
_entry.id   AF-A0A961WA24-F1
#
_cell.length_a   1.000
_cell.length_b   1.000
_cell.length_c   1.000
_cell.angle_alpha   90.00
_cell.angle_beta   90.00
_cell.angle_gamma   90.00
#
_symmetry.space_group_name_H-M   'P 1'
#
loop_
_entity.id
_entity.type
_entity.pdbx_description
1 polymer ?
#
loop_
_entity_poly.entity_id
_entity_poly.type
_entity_poly.pdbx_seq_one_letter_code
_entity_poly.pdbx_strand_id
1 'polypeptide(L)'
;RSLALARYDSGDFKGAARDLQRSIELQDDAYAYLYRFLARSRVGDSAGPELEANAGRLKDKTWPYAVIELYLGKRSPIATLDAAGNPDETCEAQFYIGQWHVLKGNTADAQAALKVAVATCPKTFVEYMAAVAELKRLTP
;
A
#
# COMPACT_ATOMS: atom_id res chain seq x y z
N ARG A 1 -10.15 -3.61 10.49
CA ARG A 1 -8.88 -3.47 9.76
C ARG A 1 -7.91 -4.66 9.97
N SER A 2 -7.55 -5.06 11.20
CA SER A 2 -6.50 -6.09 11.44
C SER A 2 -6.70 -7.43 10.74
N LEU A 3 -7.92 -7.98 10.74
CA LEU A 3 -8.23 -9.22 10.01
C LEU A 3 -7.98 -9.10 8.50
N ALA A 4 -8.28 -7.92 7.93
CA ALA A 4 -8.08 -7.69 6.51
C ALA A 4 -6.60 -7.66 6.13
N LEU A 5 -5.75 -7.09 6.99
CA LEU A 5 -4.31 -7.06 6.80
C LEU A 5 -3.70 -8.46 6.94
N ALA A 6 -4.13 -9.25 7.92
CA ALA A 6 -3.71 -10.65 8.05
C ALA A 6 -4.06 -11.48 6.80
N ARG A 7 -5.24 -11.25 6.21
CA ARG A 7 -5.64 -11.86 4.93
C ARG A 7 -4.80 -11.36 3.76
N TYR A 8 -4.47 -10.07 3.74
CA TYR A 8 -3.58 -9.51 2.72
C TYR A 8 -2.21 -10.19 2.75
N ASP A 9 -1.64 -10.36 3.94
CA ASP A 9 -0.32 -10.97 4.13
C ASP A 9 -0.32 -12.47 3.79
N SER A 10 -1.42 -13.18 4.01
CA SER A 10 -1.56 -14.59 3.61
C SER A 10 -1.87 -14.80 2.13
N GLY A 11 -2.22 -13.73 1.40
CA GLY A 11 -2.54 -13.77 -0.03
C GLY A 11 -4.03 -13.95 -0.33
N ASP A 12 -4.89 -13.97 0.69
CA ASP A 12 -6.35 -13.86 0.52
C ASP A 12 -6.75 -12.40 0.21
N PHE A 13 -6.34 -11.93 -0.96
CA PHE A 13 -6.60 -10.55 -1.40
C PHE A 13 -8.10 -10.27 -1.57
N LYS A 14 -8.87 -11.26 -2.01
CA LYS A 14 -10.33 -11.12 -2.16
C LYS A 14 -11.01 -10.93 -0.80
N GLY A 15 -10.63 -11.73 0.20
CA GLY A 15 -11.11 -11.60 1.56
C GLY A 15 -10.64 -10.32 2.25
N ALA A 16 -9.39 -9.90 2.00
CA ALA A 16 -8.85 -8.63 2.48
C ALA A 16 -9.63 -7.44 1.92
N ALA A 17 -9.86 -7.41 0.60
CA ALA A 17 -10.61 -6.34 -0.04
C ALA A 17 -12.01 -6.20 0.56
N ARG A 18 -12.76 -7.30 0.72
CA ARG A 18 -14.11 -7.28 1.33
C ARG A 18 -14.10 -6.70 2.75
N ASP A 19 -13.15 -7.10 3.58
CA ASP A 19 -13.09 -6.64 4.96
C ASP A 19 -12.65 -5.17 5.06
N LEU A 20 -11.80 -4.71 4.15
CA LEU A 20 -11.43 -3.29 4.04
C LEU A 20 -12.60 -2.42 3.59
N GLN A 21 -13.47 -2.91 2.70
CA GLN A 21 -14.69 -2.19 2.32
C GLN A 21 -15.54 -1.84 3.54
N ARG A 22 -15.80 -2.85 4.39
CA ARG A 22 -16.57 -2.65 5.63
C ARG A 22 -15.88 -1.68 6.57
N SER A 23 -14.54 -1.71 6.63
CA SER A 23 -13.77 -0.75 7.44
C SER A 23 -13.96 0.68 6.95
N ILE A 24 -13.96 0.88 5.63
CA ILE A 24 -14.10 2.18 4.96
C ILE A 24 -15.52 2.74 5.11
N GLU A 25 -16.54 1.89 5.09
CA GLU A 25 -17.93 2.29 5.33
C GLU A 25 -18.17 2.83 6.75
N LEU A 26 -17.36 2.39 7.71
CA LEU A 26 -17.44 2.84 9.10
C LEU A 26 -16.67 4.14 9.33
N GLN A 27 -15.47 4.24 8.74
CA GLN A 27 -14.61 5.40 8.92
C GLN A 27 -13.68 5.57 7.72
N ASP A 28 -13.56 6.81 7.28
CA ASP A 28 -12.55 7.20 6.30
C ASP A 28 -11.14 7.02 6.89
N ASP A 29 -10.32 6.24 6.18
CA ASP A 29 -8.97 5.87 6.60
C ASP A 29 -8.11 5.70 5.34
N ALA A 30 -7.17 6.63 5.14
CA ALA A 30 -6.30 6.66 3.97
C ALA A 30 -5.53 5.35 3.79
N TYR A 31 -5.06 4.74 4.88
CA TYR A 31 -4.36 3.45 4.81
C TYR A 31 -5.30 2.31 4.44
N ALA A 32 -6.54 2.33 4.93
CA ALA A 32 -7.53 1.34 4.50
C ALA A 32 -7.82 1.45 3.00
N TYR A 33 -7.83 2.67 2.44
CA TYR A 33 -7.98 2.88 1.00
C TYR A 33 -6.82 2.30 0.21
N LEU A 34 -5.57 2.55 0.66
CA LEU A 34 -4.36 2.04 0.03
C LEU A 34 -4.32 0.51 0.01
N TYR A 35 -4.54 -0.14 1.16
CA TYR A 35 -4.57 -1.60 1.23
C TYR A 35 -5.71 -2.20 0.41
N ARG A 36 -6.86 -1.53 0.33
CA ARG A 36 -7.98 -2.02 -0.49
C ARG A 36 -7.66 -1.92 -1.96
N PHE A 37 -7.06 -0.81 -2.39
CA PHE A 37 -6.56 -0.65 -3.74
C PHE A 37 -5.61 -1.79 -4.10
N LEU A 38 -4.60 -2.04 -3.27
CA LEU A 38 -3.64 -3.14 -3.48
C LEU A 38 -4.34 -4.50 -3.57
N ALA A 39 -5.21 -4.82 -2.60
CA ALA A 39 -5.92 -6.09 -2.57
C ALA A 39 -6.78 -6.31 -3.83
N ARG A 40 -7.45 -5.27 -4.31
CA ARG A 40 -8.24 -5.33 -5.55
C ARG A 40 -7.36 -5.45 -6.78
N SER A 41 -6.28 -4.67 -6.88
CA SER A 41 -5.33 -4.77 -8.00
C SER A 41 -4.70 -6.15 -8.11
N ARG A 42 -4.43 -6.83 -6.98
CA ARG A 42 -3.88 -8.20 -6.96
C ARG A 42 -4.82 -9.26 -7.52
N VAL A 43 -6.12 -9.00 -7.56
CA VAL A 43 -7.11 -9.91 -8.19
C VAL A 43 -7.52 -9.45 -9.60
N GLY A 44 -6.83 -8.46 -10.17
CA GLY A 44 -7.08 -7.95 -11.52
C GLY A 44 -8.21 -6.92 -11.63
N ASP A 45 -8.73 -6.42 -10.51
CA ASP A 45 -9.80 -5.42 -10.52
C ASP A 45 -9.27 -4.02 -10.88
N SER A 46 -10.11 -3.23 -11.57
CA SER A 46 -9.91 -1.78 -11.71
C SER A 46 -10.25 -1.06 -10.40
N ALA A 47 -9.21 -0.75 -9.62
CA ALA A 47 -9.33 -0.14 -8.29
C ALA A 47 -9.13 1.39 -8.27
N GLY A 48 -8.61 1.98 -9.35
CA GLY A 48 -8.30 3.41 -9.44
C GLY A 48 -9.50 4.34 -9.22
N PRO A 49 -10.65 4.13 -9.88
CA PRO A 49 -11.82 4.99 -9.69
C PRO A 49 -12.35 5.00 -8.26
N GLU A 50 -12.31 3.86 -7.57
CA GLU A 50 -12.70 3.77 -6.16
C GLU A 50 -11.71 4.50 -5.27
N LEU A 51 -10.41 4.33 -5.50
CA LEU A 51 -9.38 5.03 -4.73
C LEU A 51 -9.51 6.55 -4.89
N GLU A 52 -9.77 7.04 -6.11
CA GLU A 52 -10.01 8.47 -6.39
C GLU A 52 -11.22 8.99 -5.61
N ALA A 53 -12.35 8.27 -5.66
CA ALA A 53 -13.57 8.67 -4.95
C ALA A 53 -13.38 8.68 -3.43
N ASN A 54 -12.71 7.65 -2.89
CA ASN A 54 -12.40 7.57 -1.47
C ASN A 54 -11.45 8.70 -1.03
N ALA A 55 -10.42 8.99 -1.83
CA ALA A 55 -9.48 10.08 -1.56
C ALA A 55 -10.16 11.45 -1.51
N GLY A 56 -11.24 11.65 -2.27
CA GLY A 56 -12.05 12.87 -2.24
C GLY A 56 -12.82 13.09 -0.92
N ARG A 57 -12.97 12.06 -0.08
CA ARG A 57 -13.61 12.17 1.24
C ARG A 57 -12.64 12.58 2.36
N LEU A 58 -11.33 12.49 2.12
CA LEU A 58 -10.32 12.87 3.09
C LEU A 58 -10.36 14.38 3.33
N LYS A 59 -10.46 14.78 4.60
CA LYS A 59 -10.49 16.19 5.00
C LYS A 59 -9.13 16.86 4.84
N ASP A 60 -8.07 16.11 5.14
CA ASP A 60 -6.69 16.56 5.07
C ASP A 60 -5.89 15.71 4.08
N LYS A 61 -4.97 16.35 3.37
CA LYS A 61 -4.09 15.71 2.37
C LYS A 61 -2.67 15.57 2.90
N THR A 62 -2.55 15.15 4.15
CA THR A 62 -1.26 14.83 4.79
C THR A 62 -0.83 13.40 4.45
N TRP A 63 0.35 12.99 4.93
CA TRP A 63 0.75 11.59 4.82
C TRP A 63 -0.38 10.64 5.31
N PRO A 64 -0.74 9.57 4.55
CA PRO A 64 -0.07 9.00 3.38
C PRO A 64 -0.67 9.44 2.00
N TYR A 65 -1.26 10.63 1.86
CA TYR A 65 -1.91 11.08 0.61
C TYR A 65 -0.99 11.05 -0.61
N ALA A 66 0.32 11.29 -0.44
CA ALA A 66 1.31 11.18 -1.52
C ALA A 66 1.36 9.75 -2.13
N VAL A 67 1.07 8.72 -1.34
CA VAL A 67 0.97 7.34 -1.84
C VAL A 67 -0.30 7.14 -2.65
N ILE A 68 -1.40 7.77 -2.26
CA ILE A 68 -2.65 7.73 -3.04
C ILE A 68 -2.40 8.32 -4.43
N GLU A 69 -1.71 9.45 -4.51
CA GLU A 69 -1.34 10.07 -5.79
C GLU A 69 -0.43 9.17 -6.64
N LEU A 70 0.49 8.42 -6.03
CA LEU A 70 1.31 7.44 -6.73
C LEU A 70 0.46 6.36 -7.40
N TYR A 71 -0.51 5.79 -6.66
CA TYR A 71 -1.39 4.72 -7.15
C TYR A 71 -2.39 5.20 -8.20
N LEU A 72 -2.75 6.48 -8.16
CA LEU A 72 -3.55 7.14 -9.19
C LEU A 72 -2.71 7.61 -10.40
N GLY A 73 -1.39 7.41 -10.38
CA GLY A 73 -0.49 7.83 -11.46
C GLY A 73 -0.26 9.35 -11.55
N LYS A 74 -0.61 10.08 -10.49
CA LYS A 74 -0.46 11.54 -10.38
C LYS A 74 0.89 11.96 -9.79
N ARG A 75 1.62 11.01 -9.20
CA ARG A 75 2.93 11.22 -8.56
C ARG A 75 3.91 10.12 -8.96
N SER A 76 5.19 10.48 -9.07
CA SER A 76 6.28 9.52 -9.32
C SER A 76 6.79 8.88 -8.02
N PRO A 77 7.43 7.70 -8.05
CA PRO A 77 8.01 7.08 -6.87
C PRO A 77 8.98 8.01 -6.10
N ILE A 78 9.84 8.72 -6.82
CA ILE A 78 10.81 9.66 -6.23
C ILE A 78 10.07 10.78 -5.50
N ALA A 79 9.08 11.41 -6.13
CA ALA A 79 8.31 12.47 -5.52
C ALA A 79 7.41 11.98 -4.35
N THR A 80 7.09 10.69 -4.28
CA THR A 80 6.44 10.09 -3.10
C THR A 80 7.40 9.93 -1.94
N LEU A 81 8.64 9.51 -2.22
CA LEU A 81 9.68 9.41 -1.20
C LEU A 81 10.04 10.79 -0.64
N ASP A 82 10.18 11.81 -1.50
CA ASP A 82 10.48 13.19 -1.09
C ASP A 82 9.37 13.84 -0.26
N ALA A 83 8.15 13.31 -0.31
CA ALA A 83 7.02 13.80 0.47
C ALA A 83 6.98 13.27 1.90
N ALA A 84 7.79 12.24 2.23
CA ALA A 84 7.89 11.72 3.59
C ALA A 84 8.62 12.72 4.50
N GLY A 85 7.99 13.09 5.61
CA GLY A 85 8.51 14.09 6.56
C GLY A 85 9.36 13.50 7.69
N ASN A 86 9.35 12.18 7.87
CA ASN A 86 10.06 11.50 8.96
C ASN A 86 10.47 10.06 8.57
N PRO A 87 11.30 9.37 9.39
CA PRO A 87 11.77 8.02 9.07
C PRO A 87 10.66 6.98 8.93
N ASP A 88 9.57 7.09 9.68
CA ASP A 88 8.44 6.17 9.62
C ASP A 88 7.73 6.29 8.26
N GLU A 89 7.41 7.52 7.83
CA GLU A 89 6.82 7.80 6.52
C GLU A 89 7.77 7.38 5.38
N THR A 90 9.08 7.54 5.57
CA THR A 90 10.09 7.14 4.58
C THR A 90 10.09 5.62 4.38
N CYS A 91 9.99 4.86 5.47
CA CYS A 91 9.93 3.42 5.42
C CYS A 91 8.62 2.93 4.76
N GLU A 92 7.50 3.58 5.09
CA GLU A 92 6.19 3.29 4.49
C GLU A 92 6.19 3.60 2.99
N ALA A 93 6.79 4.72 2.57
CA ALA A 93 6.97 5.09 1.17
C ALA A 93 7.66 3.96 0.40
N GLN A 94 8.74 3.40 0.95
CA GLN A 94 9.47 2.29 0.33
C GLN A 94 8.60 1.04 0.17
N PHE A 95 7.76 0.71 1.15
CA PHE A 95 6.81 -0.38 1.02
C PHE A 95 5.83 -0.12 -0.12
N TYR A 96 5.17 1.04 -0.14
CA TYR A 96 4.13 1.33 -1.13
C TYR A 96 4.69 1.50 -2.55
N ILE A 97 5.90 2.05 -2.70
CA ILE A 97 6.66 2.10 -3.96
C ILE A 97 7.00 0.68 -4.42
N GLY A 98 7.43 -0.19 -3.50
CA GLY A 98 7.66 -1.59 -3.78
C GLY A 98 6.41 -2.28 -4.33
N GLN A 99 5.26 -2.10 -3.68
CA GLN A 99 3.98 -2.62 -4.16
C GLN A 99 3.58 -2.02 -5.53
N TRP A 100 3.84 -0.74 -5.77
CA TRP A 100 3.63 -0.12 -7.08
C TRP A 100 4.44 -0.82 -8.18
N HIS A 101 5.72 -1.11 -7.92
CA HIS A 101 6.57 -1.85 -8.84
C HIS A 101 6.08 -3.29 -9.06
N VAL A 102 5.57 -3.96 -8.02
CA VAL A 102 4.92 -5.28 -8.16
C VAL A 102 3.77 -5.21 -9.15
N LEU A 103 2.86 -4.24 -9.00
CA LEU A 103 1.71 -4.08 -9.90
C LEU A 103 2.10 -3.75 -11.34
N LYS A 104 3.29 -3.18 -11.55
CA LYS A 104 3.85 -2.88 -12.88
C LYS A 104 4.69 -4.02 -13.47
N GLY A 105 4.96 -5.08 -12.72
CA GLY A 105 5.83 -6.18 -13.13
C GLY A 105 7.33 -5.89 -13.02
N ASN A 106 7.71 -4.77 -12.40
CA ASN A 106 9.10 -4.34 -12.22
C ASN A 106 9.74 -5.07 -11.03
N THR A 107 9.97 -6.37 -11.17
CA THR A 107 10.33 -7.26 -10.05
C THR A 107 11.61 -6.83 -9.32
N ALA A 108 12.65 -6.43 -10.05
CA ALA A 108 13.92 -6.01 -9.44
C ALA A 108 13.77 -4.76 -8.56
N ASP A 109 13.10 -3.73 -9.09
CA ASP A 109 12.83 -2.49 -8.36
C ASP A 109 11.91 -2.74 -7.15
N ALA A 110 10.89 -3.59 -7.32
CA ALA A 110 10.02 -4.01 -6.23
C ALA A 110 10.81 -4.64 -5.09
N GLN A 111 11.67 -5.61 -5.40
CA GLN A 111 12.51 -6.25 -4.40
C GLN A 111 13.46 -5.27 -3.71
N ALA A 112 14.04 -4.32 -4.45
CA ALA A 112 14.93 -3.31 -3.88
C ALA A 112 14.19 -2.44 -2.84
N ALA A 113 13.05 -1.86 -3.22
CA ALA A 113 12.26 -1.01 -2.33
C ALA A 113 11.70 -1.78 -1.12
N LEU A 114 11.16 -2.99 -1.32
CA LEU A 114 10.64 -3.82 -0.23
C LEU A 114 11.73 -4.23 0.76
N LYS A 115 12.96 -4.51 0.30
CA LYS A 115 14.10 -4.80 1.19
C LYS A 115 14.45 -3.60 2.07
N VAL A 116 14.38 -2.39 1.53
CA VAL A 116 14.58 -1.16 2.31
C VAL A 116 13.49 -1.05 3.37
N ALA A 117 12.22 -1.25 3.01
CA ALA A 117 11.10 -1.22 3.98
C ALA A 117 11.30 -2.26 5.11
N VAL A 118 11.72 -3.49 4.79
CA VAL A 118 12.04 -4.51 5.81
C VAL A 118 13.20 -4.09 6.72
N ALA A 119 14.20 -3.39 6.18
CA ALA A 119 15.37 -2.97 6.94
C ALA A 119 15.08 -1.77 7.86
N THR A 120 14.17 -0.88 7.49
CA THR A 120 13.99 0.41 8.17
C THR A 120 12.66 0.56 8.91
N CYS A 121 11.60 -0.18 8.53
CA CYS A 121 10.32 -0.06 9.23
C CYS A 121 10.35 -0.73 10.62
N PRO A 122 9.68 -0.14 11.62
CA PRO A 122 9.41 -0.82 12.88
C PRO A 122 8.70 -2.16 12.65
N LYS A 123 9.11 -3.21 13.37
CA LYS A 123 8.52 -4.55 13.22
C LYS A 123 7.05 -4.62 13.62
N THR A 124 6.56 -3.62 14.34
CA THR A 124 5.17 -3.45 14.74
C THR A 124 4.30 -2.86 13.63
N PHE A 125 4.91 -2.30 12.57
CA PHE A 125 4.17 -1.72 11.45
C PHE A 125 3.69 -2.82 10.50
N VAL A 126 2.53 -2.57 9.90
CA VAL A 126 1.90 -3.52 8.98
C VAL A 126 2.69 -3.60 7.67
N GLU A 127 3.32 -2.50 7.27
CA GLU A 127 4.22 -2.38 6.13
C GLU A 127 5.44 -3.30 6.25
N TYR A 128 6.02 -3.46 7.45
CA TYR A 128 7.11 -4.41 7.68
C TYR A 128 6.64 -5.85 7.40
N MET A 129 5.49 -6.24 7.96
CA MET A 129 4.97 -7.60 7.78
C MET A 129 4.53 -7.89 6.35
N ALA A 130 3.85 -6.95 5.72
CA ALA A 130 3.44 -7.03 4.33
C ALA A 130 4.66 -7.05 3.38
N ALA A 131 5.72 -6.29 3.65
CA ALA A 131 6.95 -6.32 2.85
C ALA A 131 7.67 -7.67 2.95
N VAL A 132 7.77 -8.24 4.16
CA VAL A 132 8.33 -9.60 4.35
C VAL A 132 7.50 -10.64 3.59
N ALA A 133 6.17 -10.55 3.66
CA ALA A 133 5.28 -11.47 2.94
C ALA A 133 5.42 -11.33 1.42
N GLU A 134 5.48 -10.10 0.90
CA GLU A 134 5.61 -9.88 -0.54
C GLU A 134 6.96 -10.33 -1.08
N LEU A 135 8.06 -10.08 -0.37
CA LEU A 135 9.38 -10.57 -0.78
C LEU A 135 9.43 -12.10 -0.90
N LYS A 136 8.73 -12.83 -0.02
CA LYS A 136 8.59 -14.28 -0.12
C LYS A 136 7.84 -14.70 -1.39
N ARG A 137 6.84 -13.92 -1.83
CA ARG A 137 6.10 -14.18 -3.08
C ARG A 137 6.89 -13.85 -4.34
N LEU A 138 7.82 -12.89 -4.26
CA LEU A 138 8.68 -12.47 -5.37
C LEU A 138 9.92 -13.34 -5.55
N THR A 139 10.15 -14.29 -4.65
CA THR A 139 11.26 -15.24 -4.75
C THR A 139 10.74 -16.52 -5.42
N PRO A 140 11.47 -17.11 -6.39
CA PRO A 140 11.07 -18.34 -7.07
C PRO A 140 10.92 -19.55 -6.15
#